data_AF-A0A078K0E0-F1
#
_entry.id   AF-A0A078K0E0-F1
#
_cell.length_a   1.000
_cell.length_b   1.000
_cell.length_c   1.000
_cell.angle_alpha   90.00
_cell.angle_beta   90.00
_cell.angle_gamma   90.00
#
_symmetry.space_group_name_H-M   'P 1'
#
loop_
_entity.id
_entity.type
_entity.pdbx_description
1 polymer ?
#
loop_
_entity_poly.entity_id
_entity_poly.type
_entity_poly.pdbx_seq_one_letter_code
_entity_poly.pdbx_strand_id
1 'polypeptide(L)'
;MTSLCCELKCLQIAFSKDDSIPKTGKAVIENKLLAEAVLESIIGKKGVSPGARLSLAERLSQLMKENKVEKDATKTDNQDEANDVSLGDKLAKEN
;
A
#
# COMPACT_ATOMS: atom_id res chain seq x y z
N MET A 1 -22.06 -25.06 2.63
CA MET A 1 -21.11 -26.00 1.98
C MET A 1 -20.03 -25.22 1.24
N THR A 2 -19.34 -24.30 1.94
CA THR A 2 -18.24 -23.45 1.44
C THR A 2 -16.88 -24.02 1.83
N SER A 3 -16.79 -25.35 1.88
CA SER A 3 -15.54 -26.03 2.15
C SER A 3 -14.56 -25.80 0.98
N LEU A 4 -13.29 -25.55 1.31
CA LEU A 4 -12.15 -25.79 0.42
C LEU A 4 -11.67 -24.72 -0.61
N CYS A 5 -11.89 -23.41 -0.42
CA CYS A 5 -10.85 -22.43 -0.83
C CYS A 5 -9.65 -22.40 0.16
N CYS A 6 -9.57 -23.37 1.08
CA CYS A 6 -8.60 -23.47 2.18
C CYS A 6 -7.12 -23.59 1.75
N GLU A 7 -6.81 -23.74 0.46
CA GLU A 7 -5.44 -23.69 -0.07
C GLU A 7 -5.15 -22.45 -0.95
N LEU A 8 -5.93 -21.37 -0.78
CA LEU A 8 -5.56 -19.98 -1.13
C LEU A 8 -5.07 -19.73 -2.57
N LYS A 9 -5.66 -20.40 -3.56
CA LYS A 9 -5.29 -20.27 -4.99
C LYS A 9 -6.52 -20.09 -5.89
N CYS A 10 -7.52 -19.36 -5.40
CA CYS A 10 -8.78 -19.10 -6.09
C CYS A 10 -8.95 -17.60 -6.39
N LEU A 11 -9.36 -17.26 -7.62
CA LEU A 11 -9.68 -15.91 -8.07
C LEU A 11 -11.18 -15.66 -7.89
N GLN A 12 -11.55 -14.79 -6.95
CA GLN A 12 -12.94 -14.39 -6.74
C GLN A 12 -13.26 -13.15 -7.59
N ILE A 13 -14.27 -13.25 -8.44
CA ILE A 13 -14.75 -12.16 -9.30
C ILE A 13 -16.03 -11.59 -8.70
N ALA A 14 -16.07 -10.27 -8.55
CA ALA A 14 -17.25 -9.51 -8.16
C ALA A 14 -17.42 -8.30 -9.07
N PHE A 15 -18.64 -7.74 -9.12
CA PHE A 15 -18.96 -6.56 -9.90
C PHE A 15 -19.71 -5.57 -9.01
N SER A 16 -19.40 -4.29 -9.15
CA SER A 16 -20.17 -3.18 -8.60
C SER A 16 -20.60 -2.23 -9.72
N LYS A 17 -21.56 -1.36 -9.44
CA LYS A 17 -21.99 -0.27 -10.34
C LYS A 17 -21.26 1.05 -10.04
N ASP A 18 -20.60 1.11 -8.90
CA ASP A 18 -19.93 2.26 -8.30
C ASP A 18 -18.71 1.75 -7.50
N ASP A 19 -18.06 2.62 -6.73
CA ASP A 19 -16.85 2.29 -5.97
C ASP A 19 -17.11 1.44 -4.71
N SER A 20 -18.37 1.04 -4.42
CA SER A 20 -18.68 0.17 -3.28
C SER A 20 -18.24 -1.27 -3.51
N ILE A 21 -17.77 -1.92 -2.45
CA ILE A 21 -17.35 -3.32 -2.48
C ILE A 21 -18.54 -4.23 -2.14
N PRO A 22 -18.95 -5.16 -3.03
CA PRO A 22 -20.07 -6.06 -2.77
C PRO A 22 -19.71 -7.09 -1.69
N LYS A 23 -20.68 -7.42 -0.81
CA LYS A 23 -20.49 -8.34 0.32
C LYS A 23 -20.14 -9.79 -0.08
N THR A 24 -20.45 -10.19 -1.31
CA THR A 24 -20.27 -11.55 -1.82
C THR A 24 -19.72 -11.51 -3.24
N GLY A 25 -18.78 -12.40 -3.57
CA GLY A 25 -18.34 -12.61 -4.94
C GLY A 25 -19.44 -13.21 -5.83
N LYS A 26 -19.39 -12.93 -7.13
CA LYS A 26 -20.29 -13.50 -8.14
C LYS A 26 -19.81 -14.88 -8.61
N ALA A 27 -18.50 -15.07 -8.71
CA ALA A 27 -17.89 -16.33 -9.13
C ALA A 27 -16.54 -16.53 -8.44
N VAL A 28 -16.11 -17.78 -8.33
CA VAL A 28 -14.78 -18.18 -7.86
C VAL A 28 -14.18 -19.09 -8.93
N ILE A 29 -12.93 -18.81 -9.33
CA ILE A 29 -12.17 -19.62 -10.29
C ILE A 29 -10.98 -20.23 -9.56
N GLU A 30 -10.98 -21.54 -9.39
CA GLU A 30 -9.91 -22.28 -8.71
C GLU A 30 -8.72 -22.50 -9.66
N ASN A 31 -7.96 -21.44 -9.92
CA ASN A 31 -6.75 -21.50 -10.73
C ASN A 31 -5.67 -20.52 -10.23
N LYS A 32 -4.57 -21.08 -9.71
CA LYS A 32 -3.41 -20.33 -9.21
C LYS A 32 -2.83 -19.38 -10.28
N LEU A 33 -2.55 -19.92 -11.46
CA LEU A 33 -1.85 -19.20 -12.53
C LEU A 33 -2.68 -18.03 -13.04
N LEU A 34 -4.00 -18.19 -13.14
CA LEU A 34 -4.89 -17.10 -13.52
C LEU A 34 -4.98 -16.02 -12.43
N ALA A 35 -5.07 -16.41 -11.15
CA ALA A 35 -5.10 -15.46 -10.03
C ALA A 35 -3.81 -14.62 -9.97
N GLU A 36 -2.65 -15.26 -10.13
CA GLU A 36 -1.34 -14.60 -10.17
C GLU A 36 -1.20 -13.74 -11.44
N ALA A 37 -1.59 -14.24 -12.62
CA ALA A 37 -1.51 -13.50 -13.88
C ALA A 37 -2.38 -12.24 -13.91
N VAL A 38 -3.55 -12.23 -13.26
CA VAL A 38 -4.38 -11.02 -13.14
C VAL A 38 -3.64 -9.94 -12.34
N LEU A 39 -3.02 -10.28 -11.20
CA LEU A 39 -2.24 -9.31 -10.44
C LEU A 39 -0.95 -8.89 -11.17
N GLU A 40 -0.25 -9.84 -11.81
CA GLU A 40 0.94 -9.57 -12.63
C GLU A 40 0.62 -8.65 -13.82
N SER A 41 -0.56 -8.78 -14.43
CA SER A 41 -0.98 -7.90 -15.53
C SER A 41 -1.08 -6.43 -15.12
N ILE A 42 -1.27 -6.13 -13.84
CA ILE A 42 -1.37 -4.75 -13.32
C ILE A 42 0.00 -4.25 -12.86
N ILE A 43 0.69 -4.98 -11.99
CA ILE A 43 1.90 -4.53 -11.26
C ILE A 43 3.15 -5.36 -11.53
N GLY A 44 3.09 -6.38 -12.40
CA GLY A 44 4.24 -7.21 -12.76
C GLY A 44 5.28 -6.47 -13.61
N LYS A 45 6.31 -7.20 -14.08
CA LYS A 45 7.39 -6.61 -14.90
C LYS A 45 6.83 -5.94 -16.16
N LYS A 46 5.88 -6.60 -16.83
CA LYS A 46 5.13 -6.12 -18.00
C LYS A 46 3.74 -5.55 -17.65
N GLY A 47 3.53 -5.17 -16.38
CA GLY A 47 2.23 -4.71 -15.88
C GLY A 47 1.80 -3.37 -16.48
N VAL A 48 0.49 -3.18 -16.66
CA VAL A 48 -0.09 -2.01 -17.34
C VAL A 48 -0.13 -0.74 -16.49
N SER A 49 0.11 -0.82 -15.17
CA SER A 49 0.09 0.34 -14.27
C SER A 49 1.43 0.56 -13.54
N PRO A 50 2.38 1.29 -14.17
CA PRO A 50 3.64 1.67 -13.53
C PRO A 50 3.45 2.48 -12.24
N GLY A 51 2.44 3.36 -12.20
CA GLY A 51 2.14 4.20 -11.03
C GLY A 51 1.66 3.38 -9.81
N ALA A 52 0.78 2.39 -10.02
CA ALA A 52 0.38 1.48 -8.94
C ALA A 52 1.57 0.67 -8.41
N ARG A 53 2.43 0.18 -9.30
CA ARG A 53 3.66 -0.55 -8.93
C ARG A 53 4.61 0.30 -8.08
N LEU A 54 4.82 1.58 -8.43
CA LEU A 54 5.63 2.50 -7.64
C LEU A 54 5.01 2.79 -6.27
N SER A 55 3.72 3.17 -6.24
CA SER A 55 3.01 3.50 -5.00
C SER A 55 2.99 2.34 -4.00
N LEU A 56 2.83 1.10 -4.48
CA LEU A 56 2.95 -0.09 -3.64
C LEU A 56 4.36 -0.27 -3.09
N ALA A 57 5.39 -0.14 -3.94
CA ALA A 57 6.79 -0.31 -3.53
C ALA A 57 7.21 0.69 -2.44
N GLU A 58 6.82 1.96 -2.58
CA GLU A 58 7.09 3.02 -1.60
C GLU A 58 6.37 2.75 -0.27
N ARG A 59 5.06 2.50 -0.31
CA ARG A 59 4.25 2.27 0.89
C ARG A 59 4.65 1.01 1.65
N LEU A 60 4.97 -0.08 0.94
CA LEU A 60 5.49 -1.31 1.56
C LEU A 60 6.88 -1.12 2.15
N SER A 61 7.77 -0.39 1.46
CA SER A 61 9.12 -0.05 1.96
C SER A 61 9.05 0.79 3.24
N GLN A 62 8.15 1.77 3.31
CA GLN A 62 7.91 2.56 4.51
C GLN A 62 7.36 1.69 5.66
N LEU A 63 6.27 0.96 5.42
CA LEU A 63 5.65 0.09 6.42
C LEU A 63 6.64 -0.93 7.01
N MET A 64 7.49 -1.52 6.16
CA MET A 64 8.54 -2.47 6.58
C MET A 64 9.68 -1.84 7.38
N LYS A 65 9.88 -0.52 7.29
CA LYS A 65 10.84 0.22 8.14
C LYS A 65 10.22 0.54 9.49
N GLU A 66 8.98 1.04 9.50
CA GLU A 66 8.22 1.35 10.72
C GLU A 66 8.13 0.11 11.63
N ASN A 67 7.77 -1.05 11.07
CA ASN A 67 7.71 -2.34 11.79
C ASN A 67 9.07 -2.86 12.32
N LYS A 68 10.21 -2.27 11.94
CA LYS A 68 11.53 -2.62 12.50
C LYS A 68 11.89 -1.76 13.72
N VAL A 69 11.35 -0.56 13.84
CA VAL A 69 11.65 0.38 14.94
C VAL A 69 11.06 -0.11 16.26
N GLU A 70 9.95 -0.84 16.23
CA GLU A 70 9.28 -1.39 17.43
C GLU A 70 10.01 -2.57 18.10
N LYS A 71 11.18 -3.01 17.59
CA LYS A 71 11.92 -4.17 18.13
C LYS A 71 13.29 -3.89 18.73
N ASP A 72 13.77 -2.65 18.73
CA ASP A 72 15.10 -2.30 19.26
C ASP A 72 15.08 -1.19 20.34
N ALA A 73 13.92 -0.98 20.97
CA ALA A 73 13.78 -0.07 22.11
C ALA A 73 14.29 -0.68 23.43
N THR A 74 15.57 -1.07 23.48
CA THR A 74 16.33 -1.15 24.75
C THR A 74 17.81 -0.81 24.55
N LYS A 75 18.09 0.46 24.20
CA LYS A 75 19.10 1.33 24.86
C LYS A 75 19.13 2.74 24.23
N THR A 76 18.34 3.63 24.83
CA THR A 76 18.83 4.85 25.53
C THR A 76 19.88 5.75 24.83
N ASP A 77 19.45 6.99 24.53
CA ASP A 77 20.20 8.25 24.43
C ASP A 77 21.24 8.37 23.28
N ASN A 78 21.38 9.45 22.50
CA ASN A 78 20.85 10.82 22.49
C ASN A 78 21.11 11.45 21.07
N GLN A 79 20.61 12.61 20.61
CA GLN A 79 19.78 13.67 21.23
C GLN A 79 18.96 14.47 20.17
N ASP A 80 18.53 15.68 20.54
CA ASP A 80 17.75 16.72 19.83
C ASP A 80 18.35 17.25 18.51
N GLU A 81 17.49 17.58 17.54
CA GLU A 81 17.45 18.95 16.98
C GLU A 81 16.05 19.28 16.43
N ALA A 82 15.43 20.33 16.97
CA ALA A 82 14.25 20.95 16.38
C ALA A 82 14.71 22.07 15.45
N ASN A 83 14.43 21.97 14.15
CA ASN A 83 14.58 23.09 13.22
C ASN A 83 13.22 23.68 12.87
N ASP A 84 12.79 24.60 13.72
CA ASP A 84 11.93 25.72 13.32
C ASP A 84 12.65 26.52 12.23
N VAL A 85 11.98 26.74 11.09
CA VAL A 85 12.45 27.71 10.07
C VAL A 85 11.37 28.78 9.94
N SER A 86 11.39 29.69 10.91
CA SER A 86 10.69 30.96 10.84
C SER A 86 11.33 31.86 9.77
N LEU A 87 10.57 32.18 8.71
CA LEU A 87 10.98 33.11 7.67
C LEU A 87 10.50 34.54 7.97
N GLY A 88 11.32 35.29 8.70
CA GLY A 88 11.49 36.73 8.43
C GLY A 88 12.30 36.91 7.13
N ASP A 89 12.21 38.02 6.40
CA ASP A 89 12.06 39.37 6.94
C ASP A 89 11.23 40.37 6.12
N LYS A 90 10.88 41.43 6.85
CA LYS A 90 10.16 42.66 6.50
C LYS A 90 10.52 43.30 5.14
N LEU A 91 9.50 43.89 4.51
CA LEU A 91 9.64 45.18 3.82
C LEU A 91 8.67 46.20 4.43
N ALA A 92 9.20 47.37 4.80
CA ALA A 92 8.43 48.57 5.09
C ALA A 92 8.11 49.31 3.76
N LYS A 93 7.20 50.28 3.65
CA LYS A 93 6.91 51.38 4.58
C LYS A 93 5.52 51.97 4.31
N GLU A 94 4.97 52.60 5.33
CA GLU A 94 3.77 53.44 5.32
C GLU A 94 3.99 54.76 4.56
N ASN A 95 3.04 55.15 3.71
CA ASN A 95 2.44 56.49 3.54
C ASN A 95 1.19 56.35 2.65
#